data_AF-A0AAP2Z9K1-F1
#
_entry.id   AF-A0AAP2Z9K1-F1
#
_cell.length_a   1.000
_cell.length_b   1.000
_cell.length_c   1.000
_cell.angle_alpha   90.00
_cell.angle_beta   90.00
_cell.angle_gamma   90.00
#
_symmetry.space_group_name_H-M   'P 1'
#
loop_
_entity.id
_entity.type
_entity.pdbx_description
1 polymer ?
#
loop_
_entity_poly.entity_id
_entity_poly.type
_entity_poly.pdbx_seq_one_letter_code
_entity_poly.pdbx_strand_id
1 'polypeptide(L)' 'MPQRRCPDCGVTMERTKLTSTDGFRLQINTGKRDGLLGKLGVGTTASVDAVCCPECGLVRLYADLED' A
#
# COMPACT_ATOMS: atom_id res chain seq x y z
N MET A 1 -3.22 -14.70 0.42
CA MET A 1 -3.84 -13.36 0.29
C MET A 1 -5.18 -13.52 -0.41
N PRO A 2 -6.28 -12.94 0.09
CA PRO A 2 -7.57 -13.00 -0.59
C PRO A 2 -7.47 -12.35 -1.99
N GLN A 3 -8.13 -12.95 -2.98
CA GLN A 3 -8.16 -12.45 -4.35
C GLN A 3 -8.83 -11.06 -4.37
N ARG A 4 -8.11 -10.02 -4.80
CA ARG A 4 -8.61 -8.64 -4.82
C ARG A 4 -9.46 -8.44 -6.09
N ARG A 5 -10.69 -7.94 -5.95
CA ARG A 5 -11.57 -7.59 -7.06
C ARG A 5 -11.70 -6.09 -7.25
N CYS A 6 -11.84 -5.65 -8.50
CA CYS A 6 -12.12 -4.27 -8.83
C CYS A 6 -13.55 -3.92 -8.36
N PRO A 7 -13.76 -2.83 -7.60
CA PRO A 7 -15.10 -2.43 -7.17
C PRO A 7 -15.97 -1.94 -8.33
N ASP A 8 -15.37 -1.48 -9.42
CA ASP A 8 -16.09 -0.88 -10.55
C ASP A 8 -16.43 -1.91 -11.63
N CYS A 9 -15.47 -2.77 -12.00
CA CYS A 9 -15.65 -3.78 -13.06
C CYS A 9 -16.01 -5.16 -12.52
N GLY A 10 -15.76 -5.42 -11.23
CA GLY A 10 -15.88 -6.76 -10.64
C GLY A 10 -14.80 -7.75 -11.09
N VAL A 11 -13.87 -7.47 -11.99
CA VAL A 11 -12.85 -8.46 -12.37
C VAL A 11 -11.76 -8.63 -11.30
N THR A 12 -11.01 -9.74 -11.38
CA THR A 12 -9.80 -9.96 -10.59
C THR A 12 -8.75 -8.91 -10.95
N MET A 13 -8.14 -8.29 -9.94
CA MET A 13 -7.07 -7.31 -10.14
C MET A 13 -5.71 -8.01 -10.20
N GLU A 14 -4.79 -7.43 -10.98
CA GLU A 14 -3.45 -7.96 -11.20
C GLU A 14 -2.43 -7.21 -10.34
N ARG A 15 -1.40 -7.94 -9.85
CA ARG A 15 -0.33 -7.31 -9.08
C ARG A 15 0.49 -6.40 -9.98
N THR A 16 0.77 -5.18 -9.51
CA THR A 16 1.59 -4.22 -10.25
C THR A 16 2.71 -3.69 -9.37
N LYS A 17 3.76 -3.16 -10.00
CA LYS A 17 4.88 -2.53 -9.32
C LYS A 17 4.62 -1.02 -9.23
N LEU A 18 4.68 -0.49 -8.01
CA LEU A 18 4.59 0.94 -7.75
C LEU A 18 5.96 1.47 -7.33
N THR A 19 6.46 2.46 -8.08
CA THR A 19 7.74 3.12 -7.82
C THR A 19 7.60 4.63 -7.99
N SER A 20 8.38 5.40 -7.25
CA SER A 20 8.58 6.81 -7.51
C SER A 20 9.42 7.02 -8.79
N THR A 21 9.42 8.23 -9.32
CA THR A 21 10.13 8.59 -10.58
C THR A 21 11.64 8.33 -10.51
N ASP A 22 12.22 8.45 -9.32
CA ASP A 22 13.62 8.15 -9.01
C ASP A 22 13.88 6.66 -8.71
N GLY A 23 12.86 5.80 -8.83
CA GLY A 23 12.98 4.34 -8.78
C GLY A 23 12.86 3.72 -7.39
N PHE A 24 12.64 4.52 -6.34
CA PHE A 24 12.40 3.99 -4.99
C PHE A 24 10.99 3.43 -4.83
N ARG A 25 10.79 2.57 -3.82
CA ARG A 25 9.45 2.11 -3.44
C ARG A 25 8.74 3.20 -2.66
N LEU A 26 7.43 3.34 -2.91
CA LEU A 26 6.60 4.21 -2.07
C LEU A 26 6.37 3.58 -0.70
N GLN A 27 6.31 4.43 0.30
CA GLN A 27 5.93 4.11 1.67
C GLN A 27 4.81 5.05 2.10
N ILE A 28 3.96 4.59 3.00
CA ILE A 28 2.96 5.44 3.65
C ILE A 28 3.36 5.68 5.10
N ASN A 29 3.04 6.88 5.60
CA ASN A 29 3.15 7.15 7.03
C ASN A 29 1.93 6.52 7.73
N THR A 30 2.17 5.62 8.69
CA THR A 30 1.11 4.96 9.46
C THR A 30 0.87 5.60 10.82
N GLY A 31 1.48 6.77 11.08
CA GLY A 31 1.37 7.48 12.35
C GLY A 31 2.45 7.09 13.38
N LYS A 32 2.11 7.24 14.67
CA LYS A 32 3.00 6.99 15.80
C LYS A 32 2.58 5.74 16.57
N ARG A 33 3.52 4.86 16.90
CA ARG A 33 3.36 3.86 17.98
C ARG A 33 3.23 4.59 19.31
N ASP A 34 2.27 4.18 20.15
CA ASP A 34 2.19 4.65 21.54
C ASP A 34 3.43 4.24 22.35
N GLY A 35 3.84 5.07 23.31
CA GLY A 35 4.97 4.81 24.21
C GLY A 35 6.22 5.69 23.98
N LEU A 36 7.32 5.34 24.65
CA LEU A 36 8.57 6.13 24.68
C LEU A 36 9.18 6.34 23.28
N LEU A 37 8.98 5.38 22.37
CA LEU A 37 9.44 5.45 20.97
C LEU A 37 8.61 6.42 20.11
N GLY A 38 7.30 6.55 20.37
CA GLY A 38 6.45 7.55 19.70
C GLY A 38 6.81 9.01 20.06
N LYS A 39 7.45 9.21 21.22
CA LYS A 39 7.99 10.52 21.64
C LYS A 39 9.28 10.90 20.91
N LEU A 40 10.01 9.94 20.35
CA LEU A 40 11.25 10.15 19.59
C LEU A 40 11.02 10.48 18.11
N GLY A 41 9.76 10.64 17.68
CA GLY A 41 9.44 11.12 16.33
C GLY A 41 9.71 10.11 15.20
N VAL A 42 10.01 8.85 15.54
CA VAL A 42 10.09 7.76 14.55
C VAL A 42 8.67 7.47 14.08
N GLY A 43 8.28 8.07 12.95
CA GLY A 43 7.06 7.67 12.24
C GLY A 43 7.21 6.23 11.78
N THR A 44 6.23 5.39 12.07
CA THR A 44 6.20 4.07 11.44
C THR A 44 5.79 4.27 10.00
N THR A 45 6.66 3.88 9.07
CA THR A 45 6.35 3.82 7.65
C THR A 45 6.03 2.39 7.28
N ALA A 46 4.99 2.16 6.49
CA ALA A 46 4.69 0.85 5.94
C ALA A 46 4.97 0.82 4.44
N SER A 47 5.46 -0.31 3.95
CA SER A 47 5.49 -0.60 2.53
C SER A 47 4.07 -0.75 2.00
N VAL A 48 3.86 -0.51 0.71
CA VAL A 48 2.57 -0.73 0.06
C VAL A 48 2.67 -1.73 -1.09
N ASP A 49 1.75 -2.69 -1.09
CA ASP A 49 1.48 -3.53 -2.25
C ASP A 49 0.44 -2.85 -3.15
N ALA A 50 0.60 -3.01 -4.46
CA ALA A 50 -0.30 -2.43 -5.46
C ALA A 50 -0.92 -3.51 -6.35
N VAL A 51 -2.21 -3.32 -6.66
CA VAL A 51 -2.93 -4.09 -7.70
C VAL A 51 -3.65 -3.13 -8.63
N CYS A 52 -3.74 -3.48 -9.91
CA CYS A 52 -4.38 -2.71 -10.95
C CYS A 52 -5.51 -3.51 -11.61
N CYS A 53 -6.64 -2.86 -11.90
CA CYS A 53 -7.69 -3.46 -12.71
C CYS A 53 -7.24 -3.50 -14.19
N PRO A 54 -7.20 -4.67 -14.83
CA PRO A 54 -6.76 -4.77 -16.24
C PRO A 54 -7.76 -4.15 -17.22
N GLU A 55 -9.00 -3.89 -16.81
CA GLU A 55 -10.03 -3.32 -17.70
C GLU A 55 -10.15 -1.80 -17.59
N CYS A 56 -10.26 -1.27 -16.37
CA CYS A 56 -10.49 0.18 -16.15
C CYS A 56 -9.28 0.94 -15.60
N GLY A 57 -8.19 0.27 -15.26
CA GLY A 57 -6.99 0.92 -14.72
C GLY A 57 -7.07 1.39 -13.27
N LEU A 58 -8.17 1.12 -12.54
CA LEU A 58 -8.25 1.44 -11.11
C LEU A 58 -7.11 0.76 -10.34
N VAL A 59 -6.37 1.54 -9.55
CA VAL A 59 -5.28 1.06 -8.71
C VAL A 59 -5.72 1.05 -7.24
N ARG A 60 -5.44 -0.05 -6.54
CA ARG A 60 -5.61 -0.15 -5.07
C ARG A 60 -4.27 -0.40 -4.41
N LEU A 61 -4.04 0.31 -3.32
CA LEU A 61 -2.84 0.20 -2.49
C LEU A 61 -3.20 -0.42 -1.14
N TYR A 62 -2.38 -1.36 -0.67
CA TYR A 62 -2.55 -2.03 0.61
C TYR A 62 -1.29 -1.85 1.43
N ALA A 63 -1.45 -1.26 2.61
CA ALA A 63 -0.37 -1.14 3.58
C ALA A 63 -0.01 -2.51 4.14
N ASP A 64 1.28 -2.81 4.18
CA ASP A 64 1.82 -3.95 4.90
C ASP A 64 1.96 -3.54 6.38
N LEU A 65 0.90 -3.78 7.14
CA LEU A 65 0.86 -3.52 8.58
C LEU A 65 1.27 -4.80 9.31
N GLU A 66 2.26 -4.71 10.21
CA GLU A 66 2.53 -5.77 11.17
C GLU A 66 1.29 -5.95 12.07
N ASP A 67 0.79 -7.19 12.20
CA ASP A 67 -0.34 -7.55 13.07
C ASP A 67 -0.05 -7.27 14.56
#